data_AF-A0A536KY30-F1
#
_entry.id   AF-A0A536KY30-F1
#
_cell.length_a   1.000
_cell.length_b   1.000
_cell.length_c   1.000
_cell.angle_alpha   90.00
_cell.angle_beta   90.00
_cell.angle_gamma   90.00
#
_symmetry.space_group_name_H-M   'P 1'
#
loop_
_entity.id
_entity.type
_entity.pdbx_description
1 polymer ?
#
loop_
_entity_poly.entity_id
_entity_poly.type
_entity_poly.pdbx_seq_one_letter_code
_entity_poly.pdbx_strand_id
1 'polypeptide(L)'
;MTPRVGVDVAAIPRIAEAQKRFGDRFLHKFLSDREIDYCGGSAERWAGRWAAKEAIGKAMPTGVPRPRMRDVEILPSDDGRPHVRVAPATTLTGREIDVSIAHDGHFAVAVAVIPDLLRSPAHFPPPLAGEGQGGGLPDGFRLPARPRDGHKGTFGTVVVLAGSQGFTGAAYLASMGAARSGAGIVRLLVAQSIYPILAEKCTEVIVGPVPEISPGVVGHASLSGILRG
;
A
#
# COMPACT_ATOMS: atom_id res chain seq x y z
N MET A 1 -4.37 -24.46 5.32
CA MET A 1 -4.39 -23.04 5.73
C MET A 1 -3.47 -22.26 4.80
N THR A 2 -3.82 -21.03 4.41
CA THR A 2 -2.99 -20.22 3.48
C THR A 2 -2.34 -19.10 4.29
N PRO A 3 -1.00 -19.10 4.44
CA PRO A 3 -0.32 -18.09 5.23
C PRO A 3 -0.49 -16.70 4.60
N ARG A 4 -0.58 -15.68 5.45
CA ARG A 4 -0.55 -14.28 5.03
C ARG A 4 0.85 -13.73 5.16
N VAL A 5 1.30 -13.01 4.14
CA VAL A 5 2.65 -12.45 4.07
C VAL A 5 2.57 -10.93 4.02
N GLY A 6 3.47 -10.27 4.73
CA GLY A 6 3.70 -8.83 4.62
C GLY A 6 5.20 -8.56 4.51
N VAL A 7 5.55 -7.49 3.79
CA VAL A 7 6.93 -7.04 3.64
C VAL A 7 7.00 -5.52 3.78
N ASP A 8 8.03 -5.05 4.47
CA ASP A 8 8.31 -3.63 4.59
C ASP A 8 9.80 -3.33 4.53
N VAL A 9 10.12 -2.11 4.11
CA VAL A 9 11.48 -1.59 4.04
C VAL A 9 11.54 -0.22 4.72
N ALA A 10 12.51 -0.04 5.60
CA ALA A 10 12.75 1.19 6.33
C ALA A 10 14.13 1.76 5.99
N ALA A 11 14.17 3.05 5.64
CA ALA A 11 15.44 3.76 5.52
C ALA A 11 16.04 3.98 6.92
N ILE A 12 17.23 3.40 7.17
CA ILE A 12 17.95 3.52 8.46
C ILE A 12 18.24 4.98 8.81
N PRO A 13 18.71 5.85 7.87
CA PRO A 13 18.96 7.26 8.18
C PRO A 13 17.70 8.00 8.64
N ARG A 14 16.52 7.64 8.10
CA ARG A 14 15.24 8.25 8.47
C ARG A 14 14.88 7.96 9.92
N ILE A 15 15.09 6.73 10.36
CA ILE A 15 14.81 6.30 11.74
C ILE A 15 15.83 6.91 12.70
N ALA A 16 17.12 6.95 12.33
CA ALA A 16 18.16 7.58 13.11
C ALA A 16 17.89 9.09 13.31
N GLU A 17 17.53 9.81 12.25
CA GLU A 17 17.26 11.24 12.32
C GLU A 17 16.01 11.54 13.15
N ALA A 18 14.96 10.72 13.03
CA ALA A 18 13.79 10.84 13.88
C ALA A 18 14.11 10.62 15.36
N GLN A 19 14.97 9.65 15.69
CA GLN A 19 15.42 9.43 17.07
C GLN A 19 16.25 10.61 17.58
N LYS A 20 17.18 11.15 16.79
CA LYS A 20 17.95 12.35 17.19
C LYS A 20 17.06 13.56 17.48
N ARG A 21 16.05 13.78 16.62
CA ARG A 21 15.15 14.94 16.73
C ARG A 21 14.17 14.84 17.89
N PHE A 22 13.66 13.65 18.18
CA PHE A 22 12.54 13.45 19.11
C PHE A 22 12.91 12.63 20.35
N GLY A 23 14.14 12.14 20.45
CA GLY A 23 14.65 11.28 21.51
C GLY A 23 13.87 9.99 21.65
N ASP A 24 13.92 9.41 22.85
CA ASP A 24 13.30 8.13 23.16
C ASP A 24 11.77 8.16 23.05
N ARG A 25 11.15 9.35 23.16
CA ARG A 25 9.72 9.52 22.90
C ARG A 25 9.31 9.03 21.51
N PHE A 26 10.18 9.11 20.51
CA PHE A 26 9.91 8.54 19.19
C PHE A 26 10.01 7.01 19.21
N LEU A 27 11.05 6.46 19.85
CA LEU A 27 11.23 5.01 19.97
C LEU A 27 10.06 4.36 20.72
N HIS A 28 9.59 4.97 21.81
CA HIS A 28 8.43 4.50 22.57
C HIS A 28 7.10 4.51 21.81
N LYS A 29 7.02 5.10 20.60
CA LYS A 29 5.84 4.96 19.74
C LYS A 29 5.69 3.55 19.19
N PHE A 30 6.81 2.85 18.99
CA PHE A 30 6.81 1.57 18.29
C PHE A 30 7.63 0.48 18.97
N LEU A 31 8.53 0.77 19.90
CA LEU A 31 9.31 -0.22 20.66
C LEU A 31 8.81 -0.34 22.09
N SER A 32 8.88 -1.55 22.65
CA SER A 32 8.83 -1.81 24.10
C SER A 32 10.15 -1.38 24.76
N ASP A 33 10.15 -1.28 26.08
CA ASP A 33 11.36 -0.85 26.81
C ASP A 33 12.46 -1.92 26.68
N ARG A 34 12.08 -3.21 26.67
CA ARG A 34 13.00 -4.32 26.43
C ARG A 34 13.59 -4.30 25.03
N GLU A 35 12.82 -3.89 24.02
CA GLU A 35 13.35 -3.73 22.66
C GLU A 35 14.32 -2.56 22.56
N ILE A 36 14.04 -1.45 23.25
CA ILE A 36 14.96 -0.30 23.32
C ILE A 36 16.29 -0.73 23.94
N ASP A 37 16.24 -1.42 25.07
CA ASP A 37 17.42 -1.96 25.76
C ASP A 37 18.21 -2.90 24.84
N TYR A 38 17.52 -3.85 24.19
CA TYR A 38 18.16 -4.76 23.24
C TYR A 38 18.78 -4.04 22.03
N CYS A 39 18.10 -3.02 21.49
CA CYS A 39 18.61 -2.28 20.34
C CYS A 39 19.91 -1.52 20.69
N GLY A 40 20.10 -1.11 21.94
CA GLY A 40 21.37 -0.57 22.45
C GLY A 40 21.90 0.62 21.63
N GLY A 41 21.01 1.52 21.20
CA GLY A 41 21.42 2.68 20.39
C GLY A 41 21.58 2.44 18.89
N SER A 42 21.44 1.20 18.40
CA SER A 42 21.65 0.88 16.98
C SER A 42 20.45 1.28 16.11
N ALA A 43 20.68 2.22 15.21
CA ALA A 43 19.70 2.64 14.21
C ALA A 43 19.27 1.51 13.27
N GLU A 44 20.18 0.58 12.95
CA GLU A 44 19.87 -0.60 12.14
C GLU A 44 18.85 -1.49 12.85
N ARG A 45 19.04 -1.72 14.17
CA ARG A 45 18.12 -2.52 14.97
C ARG A 45 16.77 -1.83 15.12
N TRP A 46 16.74 -0.52 15.36
CA TRP A 46 15.48 0.25 15.39
C TRP A 46 14.73 0.15 14.06
N ALA A 47 15.42 0.36 12.94
CA ALA A 47 14.83 0.29 11.62
C ALA A 47 14.34 -1.12 11.28
N GLY A 48 15.07 -2.16 11.68
CA GLY A 48 14.65 -3.56 11.52
C GLY A 48 13.35 -3.86 12.27
N ARG A 49 13.18 -3.35 13.49
CA ARG A 49 11.94 -3.54 14.27
C ARG A 49 10.79 -2.72 13.70
N TRP A 50 11.08 -1.51 13.21
CA TRP A 50 10.09 -0.72 12.48
C TRP A 50 9.56 -1.50 11.28
N ALA A 51 10.46 -1.97 10.41
CA ALA A 51 10.11 -2.73 9.22
C ALA A 51 9.35 -4.01 9.58
N ALA A 52 9.79 -4.76 10.60
CA ALA A 52 9.12 -5.99 11.01
C ALA A 52 7.68 -5.74 11.49
N LYS A 53 7.44 -4.68 12.27
CA LYS A 53 6.10 -4.35 12.78
C LYS A 53 5.18 -3.82 11.68
N GLU A 54 5.71 -3.06 10.72
CA GLU A 54 4.96 -2.68 9.51
C GLU A 54 4.64 -3.90 8.64
N ALA A 55 5.60 -4.82 8.46
CA ALA A 55 5.39 -6.07 7.73
C ALA A 55 4.29 -6.92 8.37
N ILE A 56 4.26 -7.04 9.70
CA ILE A 56 3.15 -7.68 10.43
C ILE A 56 1.83 -6.98 10.13
N GLY A 57 1.79 -5.64 10.21
CA GLY A 57 0.60 -4.85 9.87
C GLY A 57 0.11 -5.05 8.43
N LYS A 58 1.02 -5.27 7.48
CA LYS A 58 0.72 -5.55 6.06
C LYS A 58 0.23 -6.97 5.81
N ALA A 59 0.66 -7.95 6.61
CA ALA A 59 0.12 -9.30 6.55
C ALA A 59 -1.36 -9.35 6.98
N MET A 60 -1.81 -8.38 7.80
CA MET A 60 -3.19 -8.32 8.26
C MET A 60 -4.20 -7.95 7.14
N PRO A 61 -5.43 -8.51 7.15
CA PRO A 61 -6.48 -8.16 6.21
C PRO A 61 -6.89 -6.70 6.30
N THR A 62 -7.26 -6.14 5.15
CA THR A 62 -7.91 -4.83 5.07
C THR A 62 -9.19 -4.81 5.91
N GLY A 63 -9.39 -3.73 6.68
CA GLY A 63 -10.57 -3.56 7.54
C GLY A 63 -10.47 -4.22 8.91
N VAL A 64 -9.41 -4.99 9.20
CA VAL A 64 -9.13 -5.51 10.55
C VAL A 64 -8.29 -4.48 11.32
N PRO A 65 -8.69 -4.08 12.54
CA PRO A 65 -7.88 -3.19 13.37
C PRO A 65 -6.49 -3.76 13.62
N ARG A 66 -5.44 -2.95 13.39
CA ARG A 66 -4.06 -3.34 13.67
C ARG A 66 -3.74 -3.12 15.16
N PRO A 67 -2.95 -3.98 15.80
CA PRO A 67 -2.37 -3.66 17.10
C PRO A 67 -1.49 -2.42 16.98
N ARG A 68 -1.29 -1.67 18.08
CA ARG A 68 -0.28 -0.62 18.07
C ARG A 68 1.08 -1.29 17.94
N MET A 69 2.03 -0.63 17.28
CA MET A 69 3.36 -1.23 17.07
C MET A 69 4.04 -1.60 18.40
N ARG A 70 3.86 -0.79 19.47
CA ARG A 70 4.38 -1.11 20.81
C ARG A 70 3.72 -2.33 21.47
N ASP A 71 2.53 -2.75 21.03
CA ASP A 71 1.85 -3.96 21.52
C ASP A 71 2.41 -5.24 20.86
N VAL A 72 3.33 -5.12 19.90
CA VAL A 72 4.02 -6.23 19.24
C VAL A 72 5.50 -6.13 19.58
N GLU A 73 6.04 -7.02 20.39
CA GLU A 73 7.45 -7.06 20.81
C GLU A 73 8.25 -8.07 19.98
N ILE A 74 9.44 -7.68 19.50
CA ILE A 74 10.30 -8.53 18.66
C ILE A 74 11.73 -8.57 19.25
N LEU A 75 12.03 -9.67 19.92
CA LEU A 75 13.32 -9.93 20.59
C LEU A 75 13.92 -11.23 20.05
N PRO A 76 15.25 -11.42 20.07
CA PRO A 76 15.85 -12.69 19.68
C PRO A 76 15.44 -13.81 20.65
N SER A 77 15.24 -15.01 20.10
CA SER A 77 15.22 -16.27 20.84
C SER A 77 16.65 -16.77 21.12
N ASP A 78 16.75 -17.87 21.86
CA ASP A 78 18.02 -18.51 22.23
C ASP A 78 18.85 -18.98 21.01
N ASP A 79 18.18 -19.27 19.90
CA ASP A 79 18.78 -19.63 18.60
C ASP A 79 19.08 -18.40 17.71
N GLY A 80 18.87 -17.19 18.24
CA GLY A 80 19.13 -15.92 17.56
C GLY A 80 18.04 -15.45 16.59
N ARG A 81 16.99 -16.24 16.34
CA ARG A 81 15.90 -15.82 15.45
C ARG A 81 15.01 -14.76 16.13
N PRO A 82 14.45 -13.80 15.39
CA PRO A 82 13.52 -12.83 15.96
C PRO A 82 12.20 -13.52 16.34
N HIS A 83 11.84 -13.46 17.61
CA HIS A 83 10.62 -14.00 18.18
C HIS A 83 9.62 -12.90 18.49
N VAL A 84 8.38 -13.09 18.02
CA VAL A 84 7.30 -12.11 18.15
C VAL A 84 6.43 -12.45 19.36
N ARG A 85 6.24 -11.48 20.24
CA ARG A 85 5.29 -11.54 21.35
C ARG A 85 4.24 -10.45 21.18
N VAL A 86 2.97 -10.81 21.24
CA VAL A 86 1.87 -9.86 21.12
C VAL A 86 1.20 -9.66 22.48
N ALA A 87 0.91 -8.42 22.83
CA ALA A 87 0.18 -8.08 24.03
C ALA A 87 -1.22 -8.72 24.06
N PRO A 88 -1.80 -8.95 25.26
CA PRO A 88 -3.17 -9.39 25.42
C PRO A 88 -4.18 -8.39 24.81
N ALA A 89 -5.39 -8.87 24.50
CA ALA A 89 -6.52 -8.07 24.01
C ALA A 89 -6.24 -7.29 22.70
N THR A 90 -5.40 -7.83 21.83
CA THR A 90 -5.20 -7.33 20.46
C THR A 90 -5.78 -8.31 19.44
N THR A 91 -5.93 -7.86 18.20
CA THR A 91 -6.37 -8.69 17.07
C THR A 91 -5.40 -9.83 16.71
N LEU A 92 -4.16 -9.78 17.22
CA LEU A 92 -3.13 -10.81 17.02
C LEU A 92 -2.83 -11.63 18.29
N THR A 93 -3.56 -11.45 19.40
CA THR A 93 -3.31 -12.19 20.64
C THR A 93 -3.41 -13.71 20.42
N GLY A 94 -2.40 -14.44 20.89
CA GLY A 94 -2.33 -15.90 20.77
C GLY A 94 -2.03 -16.42 19.37
N ARG A 95 -1.68 -15.55 18.42
CA ARG A 95 -1.29 -15.94 17.07
C ARG A 95 0.21 -16.20 16.97
N GLU A 96 0.56 -17.24 16.22
CA GLU A 96 1.92 -17.46 15.76
C GLU A 96 2.26 -16.48 14.63
N ILE A 97 3.42 -15.86 14.73
CA ILE A 97 3.91 -14.86 13.77
C ILE A 97 5.40 -15.10 13.60
N ASP A 98 5.80 -15.47 12.39
CA ASP A 98 7.20 -15.56 12.02
C ASP A 98 7.64 -14.26 11.36
N VAL A 99 8.83 -13.79 11.71
CA VAL A 99 9.47 -12.67 11.04
C VAL A 99 10.90 -13.00 10.66
N SER A 100 11.38 -12.40 9.58
CA SER A 100 12.79 -12.37 9.24
C SER A 100 13.19 -10.94 8.92
N ILE A 101 14.32 -10.51 9.47
CA ILE A 101 14.81 -9.13 9.41
C ILE A 101 16.22 -9.16 8.83
N ALA A 102 16.46 -8.32 7.85
CA ALA A 102 17.80 -8.08 7.29
C ALA A 102 18.06 -6.59 7.19
N HIS A 103 19.32 -6.19 7.20
CA HIS A 103 19.73 -4.83 6.89
C HIS A 103 21.01 -4.86 6.07
N ASP A 104 21.12 -3.92 5.14
CA ASP A 104 22.33 -3.69 4.36
C ASP A 104 22.35 -2.24 3.86
N GLY A 105 23.54 -1.64 3.86
CA GLY A 105 23.75 -0.23 3.53
C GLY A 105 22.81 0.71 4.28
N HIS A 106 21.86 1.31 3.55
CA HIS A 106 20.95 2.33 4.07
C HIS A 106 19.54 1.83 4.42
N PHE A 107 19.29 0.53 4.30
CA PHE A 107 17.95 -0.03 4.43
C PHE A 107 17.91 -1.21 5.41
N ALA A 108 16.80 -1.29 6.15
CA ALA A 108 16.37 -2.48 6.85
C ALA A 108 15.10 -3.01 6.18
N VAL A 109 15.04 -4.31 5.93
CA VAL A 109 13.89 -4.99 5.34
C VAL A 109 13.41 -6.07 6.30
N ALA A 110 12.09 -6.27 6.33
CA ALA A 110 11.53 -7.39 7.06
C ALA A 110 10.37 -8.04 6.30
N VAL A 111 10.28 -9.35 6.44
CA VAL A 111 9.12 -10.15 6.01
C VAL A 111 8.44 -10.72 7.24
N ALA A 112 7.12 -10.75 7.24
CA ALA A 112 6.29 -11.34 8.28
C ALA A 112 5.35 -12.38 7.66
N VAL A 113 5.17 -13.51 8.35
CA VAL A 113 4.24 -14.58 7.98
C VAL A 113 3.31 -14.85 9.15
N ILE A 114 2.01 -14.85 8.88
CA ILE A 114 0.97 -15.21 9.85
C ILE A 114 0.22 -16.43 9.29
N PRO A 115 0.42 -17.64 9.84
CA PRO A 115 -0.18 -18.87 9.32
C PRO A 115 -1.72 -18.87 9.34
N ASP A 116 -2.32 -18.27 10.38
CA ASP A 116 -3.76 -18.41 10.68
C ASP A 116 -4.46 -17.11 11.11
N LEU A 117 -4.34 -16.04 10.31
CA LEU A 117 -5.25 -14.90 10.49
C LEU A 117 -6.60 -15.20 9.83
N LEU A 118 -7.69 -14.94 10.57
CA LEU A 118 -9.07 -15.09 10.11
C LEU A 118 -9.19 -14.68 8.63
N ARG A 119 -9.78 -15.56 7.79
CA ARG A 119 -10.24 -15.13 6.47
C ARG A 119 -11.23 -13.99 6.70
N SER A 120 -10.89 -12.76 6.32
CA SER A 120 -11.94 -11.93 5.76
C SER A 120 -12.47 -12.69 4.54
N PRO A 121 -13.78 -12.92 4.39
CA PRO A 121 -14.34 -13.53 3.18
C PRO A 121 -14.12 -12.66 1.91
N ALA A 122 -13.41 -11.54 2.02
CA ALA A 122 -12.98 -10.71 0.91
C ALA A 122 -11.84 -11.37 0.11
N HIS A 123 -12.24 -12.10 -0.93
CA HIS A 123 -11.61 -12.19 -2.25
C HIS A 123 -10.08 -12.36 -2.27
N PHE A 124 -9.64 -13.61 -2.20
CA PHE A 124 -8.61 -14.00 -3.16
C PHE A 124 -9.29 -14.04 -4.54
N PRO A 125 -8.67 -13.51 -5.62
CA PRO A 125 -9.06 -13.96 -6.95
C PRO A 125 -8.96 -15.50 -6.97
N PRO A 126 -9.88 -16.21 -7.63
CA PRO A 126 -9.82 -17.65 -7.72
C PRO A 126 -8.43 -18.10 -8.21
N PRO A 127 -7.98 -19.32 -7.86
CA PRO A 127 -6.74 -19.87 -8.39
C PRO A 127 -6.71 -19.73 -9.92
N LEU A 128 -5.51 -19.49 -10.46
CA LEU A 128 -5.28 -19.44 -11.91
C LEU A 128 -6.01 -20.62 -12.56
N ALA A 129 -6.89 -20.32 -13.53
CA ALA A 129 -7.82 -21.27 -14.11
C ALA A 129 -7.13 -22.61 -14.44
N GLY A 130 -7.55 -23.65 -13.70
CA GLY A 130 -6.97 -24.99 -13.77
C GLY A 130 -7.67 -25.98 -12.84
N GLU A 131 -8.12 -25.56 -11.65
CA GLU A 131 -8.79 -26.48 -10.72
C GLU A 131 -9.99 -25.81 -9.99
N GLY A 132 -11.19 -26.29 -10.33
CA GLY A 132 -12.30 -26.45 -9.37
C GLY A 132 -13.08 -25.23 -8.85
N GLN A 133 -14.14 -24.88 -9.58
CA GLN A 133 -15.47 -24.39 -9.12
C GLN A 133 -15.55 -23.20 -8.14
N GLY A 134 -15.95 -22.04 -8.69
CA GLY A 134 -16.65 -20.98 -7.93
C GLY A 134 -16.26 -19.55 -8.32
N GLY A 135 -16.83 -19.03 -9.41
CA GLY A 135 -16.70 -17.61 -9.80
C GLY A 135 -16.28 -17.37 -11.25
N GLY A 136 -16.91 -18.05 -12.21
CA GLY A 136 -16.71 -17.72 -13.63
C GLY A 136 -17.31 -16.36 -13.97
N LEU A 137 -16.67 -15.63 -14.88
CA LEU A 137 -17.31 -14.53 -15.62
C LEU A 137 -18.62 -15.08 -16.24
N PRO A 138 -19.69 -14.28 -16.34
CA PRO A 138 -20.96 -14.75 -16.87
C PRO A 138 -20.78 -15.46 -18.21
N ASP A 139 -21.63 -16.45 -18.49
CA ASP A 139 -21.55 -17.24 -19.72
C ASP A 139 -21.50 -16.34 -20.95
N GLY A 140 -20.52 -16.59 -21.83
CA GLY A 140 -20.27 -15.79 -23.03
C GLY A 140 -19.32 -14.59 -22.83
N PHE A 141 -18.96 -14.23 -21.61
CA PHE A 141 -17.98 -13.17 -21.36
C PHE A 141 -16.56 -13.68 -21.66
N ARG A 142 -15.91 -13.09 -22.66
CA ARG A 142 -14.55 -13.42 -23.09
C ARG A 142 -13.67 -12.17 -22.94
N LEU A 143 -12.74 -12.20 -22.00
CA LEU A 143 -11.66 -11.20 -21.99
C LEU A 143 -10.68 -11.53 -23.12
N PRO A 144 -10.22 -10.53 -23.90
CA PRO A 144 -9.21 -10.76 -24.91
C PRO A 144 -7.92 -11.30 -24.27
N ALA A 145 -7.28 -12.27 -24.93
CA ALA A 145 -6.00 -12.80 -24.48
C ALA A 145 -4.95 -11.67 -24.47
N ARG A 146 -4.22 -11.52 -23.37
CA ARG A 146 -3.18 -10.50 -23.25
C ARG A 146 -1.95 -10.91 -24.07
N PRO A 147 -1.49 -10.13 -25.06
CA PRO A 147 -0.25 -10.41 -25.79
C PRO A 147 0.94 -10.50 -24.82
N ARG A 148 1.85 -11.44 -25.03
CA ARG A 148 3.02 -11.66 -24.15
C ARG A 148 3.99 -10.49 -24.14
N ASP A 149 4.02 -9.72 -25.21
CA ASP A 149 4.82 -8.52 -25.46
C ASP A 149 4.01 -7.22 -25.29
N GLY A 150 2.79 -7.31 -24.76
CA GLY A 150 1.90 -6.15 -24.63
C GLY A 150 2.39 -5.14 -23.59
N HIS A 151 2.39 -3.86 -23.97
CA HIS A 151 2.80 -2.74 -23.13
C HIS A 151 1.63 -1.77 -22.87
N LYS A 152 1.87 -0.67 -22.16
CA LYS A 152 0.83 0.35 -21.84
C LYS A 152 0.01 0.86 -23.04
N GLY A 153 0.60 0.94 -24.24
CA GLY A 153 -0.12 1.31 -25.45
C GLY A 153 -1.03 0.20 -26.05
N THR A 154 -0.91 -1.04 -25.57
CA THR A 154 -1.60 -2.22 -26.11
C THR A 154 -3.00 -2.39 -25.51
N PHE A 155 -3.25 -1.83 -24.32
CA PHE A 155 -4.48 -2.06 -23.54
C PHE A 155 -5.42 -0.84 -23.54
N GLY A 156 -5.37 -0.05 -24.61
CA GLY A 156 -6.20 1.14 -24.80
C GLY A 156 -5.83 2.31 -23.88
N THR A 157 -6.44 3.45 -24.17
CA THR A 157 -6.30 4.67 -23.36
C THR A 157 -7.68 5.10 -22.88
N VAL A 158 -7.81 5.34 -21.57
CA VAL A 158 -9.00 5.94 -20.97
C VAL A 158 -8.70 7.38 -20.63
N VAL A 159 -9.49 8.30 -21.18
CA VAL A 159 -9.46 9.71 -20.80
C VAL A 159 -10.67 10.00 -19.92
N VAL A 160 -10.40 10.49 -18.71
CA VAL A 160 -11.41 10.94 -17.76
C VAL A 160 -11.38 12.45 -17.73
N LEU A 161 -12.50 13.09 -18.03
CA LEU A 161 -12.70 14.53 -17.80
C LEU A 161 -13.73 14.68 -16.69
N ALA A 162 -13.25 14.99 -15.49
CA ALA A 162 -14.12 14.98 -14.30
C ALA A 162 -13.58 15.89 -13.20
N GLY A 163 -14.46 16.17 -12.23
CA GLY A 163 -14.13 16.94 -11.05
C GLY A 163 -14.41 18.42 -11.22
N SER A 164 -14.76 19.04 -10.10
CA SER A 164 -14.93 20.47 -9.94
C SER A 164 -14.52 20.87 -8.52
N GLN A 165 -14.58 22.17 -8.21
CA GLN A 165 -14.33 22.63 -6.85
C GLN A 165 -15.30 21.95 -5.87
N GLY A 166 -14.77 21.26 -4.86
CA GLY A 166 -15.55 20.45 -3.91
C GLY A 166 -15.82 19.00 -4.34
N PHE A 167 -15.59 18.63 -5.60
CA PHE A 167 -15.88 17.30 -6.16
C PHE A 167 -14.63 16.58 -6.72
N THR A 168 -13.45 16.91 -6.22
CA THR A 168 -12.17 16.28 -6.61
C THR A 168 -12.13 14.77 -6.34
N GLY A 169 -12.87 14.30 -5.34
CA GLY A 169 -12.97 12.87 -5.01
C GLY A 169 -13.59 12.03 -6.13
N ALA A 170 -14.57 12.56 -6.86
CA ALA A 170 -15.22 11.84 -7.97
C ALA A 170 -14.23 11.59 -9.13
N ALA A 171 -13.46 12.62 -9.48
CA ALA A 171 -12.40 12.52 -10.49
C ALA A 171 -11.33 11.50 -10.12
N TYR A 172 -10.90 11.50 -8.86
CA TYR A 172 -9.94 10.53 -8.34
C TYR A 172 -10.48 9.09 -8.41
N LEU A 173 -11.67 8.84 -7.87
CA LEU A 173 -12.24 7.50 -7.80
C LEU A 173 -12.50 6.91 -9.20
N ALA A 174 -13.03 7.72 -10.13
CA ALA A 174 -13.26 7.28 -11.51
C ALA A 174 -11.95 6.90 -12.20
N SER A 175 -10.91 7.74 -12.04
CA SER A 175 -9.61 7.52 -12.68
C SER A 175 -8.86 6.32 -12.10
N MET A 176 -8.88 6.16 -10.78
CA MET A 176 -8.29 4.99 -10.12
C MET A 176 -9.06 3.71 -10.42
N GLY A 177 -10.39 3.79 -10.59
CA GLY A 177 -11.20 2.68 -11.05
C GLY A 177 -10.79 2.21 -12.45
N ALA A 178 -10.58 3.15 -13.37
CA ALA A 178 -10.09 2.86 -14.73
C ALA A 178 -8.66 2.28 -14.72
N ALA A 179 -7.77 2.79 -13.87
CA ALA A 179 -6.41 2.24 -13.75
C ALA A 179 -6.45 0.79 -13.25
N ARG A 180 -7.31 0.52 -12.26
CA ARG A 180 -7.46 -0.82 -11.66
C ARG A 180 -8.21 -1.82 -12.55
N SER A 181 -8.97 -1.36 -13.54
CA SER A 181 -9.68 -2.25 -14.48
C SER A 181 -8.76 -2.82 -15.57
N GLY A 182 -7.50 -2.37 -15.63
CA GLY A 182 -6.51 -2.87 -16.59
C GLY A 182 -6.36 -2.01 -17.85
N ALA A 183 -6.85 -0.76 -17.84
CA ALA A 183 -6.56 0.19 -18.90
C ALA A 183 -5.05 0.40 -19.06
N GLY A 184 -4.58 0.45 -20.30
CA GLY A 184 -3.15 0.59 -20.59
C GLY A 184 -2.60 1.95 -20.19
N ILE A 185 -3.32 3.01 -20.53
CA ILE A 185 -3.03 4.40 -20.13
C ILE A 185 -4.30 5.01 -19.57
N VAL A 186 -4.19 5.74 -18.46
CA VAL A 186 -5.28 6.56 -17.93
C VAL A 186 -4.81 8.01 -17.86
N ARG A 187 -5.55 8.90 -18.53
CA ARG A 187 -5.37 10.35 -18.45
C ARG A 187 -6.54 10.97 -17.74
N LEU A 188 -6.28 11.80 -16.74
CA LEU A 188 -7.29 12.59 -16.05
C LEU A 188 -7.11 14.06 -16.43
N LEU A 189 -8.10 14.62 -17.11
CA LEU A 189 -8.19 16.02 -17.44
C LEU A 189 -9.04 16.73 -16.39
N VAL A 190 -8.50 17.81 -15.82
CA VAL A 190 -9.20 18.62 -14.81
C VAL A 190 -8.98 20.11 -15.03
N ALA A 191 -9.87 20.93 -14.47
CA ALA A 191 -9.70 22.37 -14.45
C ALA A 191 -8.39 22.77 -13.74
N GLN A 192 -7.73 23.83 -14.23
CA GLN A 192 -6.40 24.24 -13.78
C GLN A 192 -6.30 24.47 -12.26
N SER A 193 -7.34 25.05 -11.66
CA SER A 193 -7.42 25.34 -10.22
C SER A 193 -7.42 24.09 -9.31
N ILE A 194 -7.86 22.93 -9.82
CA ILE A 194 -7.91 21.67 -9.05
C ILE A 194 -6.82 20.66 -9.45
N TYR A 195 -6.01 20.98 -10.46
CA TYR A 195 -4.91 20.16 -10.93
C TYR A 195 -3.93 19.73 -9.82
N PRO A 196 -3.41 20.62 -8.95
CA PRO A 196 -2.43 20.24 -7.93
C PRO A 196 -2.94 19.16 -6.99
N ILE A 197 -4.22 19.23 -6.61
CA ILE A 197 -4.87 18.29 -5.69
C ILE A 197 -4.90 16.88 -6.29
N LEU A 198 -5.21 16.78 -7.58
CA LEU A 198 -5.33 15.49 -8.27
C LEU A 198 -3.95 14.96 -8.69
N ALA A 199 -3.03 15.83 -9.10
CA ALA A 199 -1.65 15.45 -9.39
C ALA A 199 -0.94 14.88 -8.16
N GLU A 200 -1.23 15.40 -6.97
CA GLU A 200 -0.72 14.84 -5.71
C GLU A 200 -1.37 13.49 -5.37
N LYS A 201 -2.69 13.37 -5.57
CA LYS A 201 -3.43 12.14 -5.23
C LYS A 201 -3.20 10.98 -6.21
N CYS A 202 -2.91 11.26 -7.47
CA CYS A 202 -2.81 10.29 -8.53
C CYS A 202 -1.35 10.03 -8.94
N THR A 203 -0.78 8.92 -8.48
CA THR A 203 0.60 8.52 -8.84
C THR A 203 0.68 7.75 -10.15
N GLU A 204 -0.36 6.98 -10.50
CA GLU A 204 -0.39 6.09 -11.68
C GLU A 204 -1.17 6.67 -12.86
N VAL A 205 -2.07 7.63 -12.60
CA VAL A 205 -2.89 8.31 -13.61
C VAL A 205 -2.17 9.57 -14.08
N ILE A 206 -2.12 9.78 -15.40
CA ILE A 206 -1.52 10.97 -15.99
C ILE A 206 -2.51 12.14 -15.85
N VAL A 207 -2.29 13.00 -14.87
CA VAL A 207 -3.15 14.17 -14.65
C VAL A 207 -2.68 15.34 -15.51
N GLY A 208 -3.61 15.97 -16.24
CA GLY A 208 -3.35 17.13 -17.08
C GLY A 208 -4.35 18.27 -16.82
N PRO A 209 -3.90 19.52 -16.66
CA PRO A 209 -4.80 20.65 -16.56
C PRO A 209 -5.38 21.00 -17.94
N VAL A 210 -6.63 21.45 -17.97
CA VAL A 210 -7.26 22.07 -19.14
C VAL A 210 -7.73 23.49 -18.79
N PRO A 211 -7.91 24.38 -19.78
CA PRO A 211 -8.44 25.71 -19.53
C PRO A 211 -9.76 25.65 -18.75
N GLU A 212 -10.00 26.63 -17.88
CA GLU A 212 -11.23 26.74 -17.10
C GLU A 212 -11.94 28.05 -17.40
N ILE A 213 -13.28 28.06 -17.33
CA ILE A 213 -14.11 29.26 -17.53
C ILE A 213 -14.47 29.94 -16.20
N SER A 214 -14.26 29.24 -15.10
CA SER A 214 -14.41 29.67 -13.70
C SER A 214 -13.60 28.68 -12.84
N PRO A 215 -13.16 29.04 -11.63
CA PRO A 215 -12.42 28.11 -10.76
C PRO A 215 -13.13 26.76 -10.62
N GLY A 216 -12.47 25.71 -11.07
CA GLY A 216 -12.94 24.32 -10.99
C GLY A 216 -13.93 23.95 -12.09
N VAL A 217 -14.18 24.80 -13.09
CA VAL A 217 -15.19 24.57 -14.14
C VAL A 217 -14.55 24.57 -15.53
N VAL A 218 -14.58 23.42 -16.19
CA VAL A 218 -14.14 23.25 -17.58
C VAL A 218 -15.26 23.69 -18.53
N GLY A 219 -14.92 24.46 -19.56
CA GLY A 219 -15.88 24.99 -20.54
C GLY A 219 -15.48 24.70 -21.99
N HIS A 220 -16.21 25.27 -22.96
CA HIS A 220 -15.95 25.04 -24.39
C HIS A 220 -14.54 25.44 -24.85
N ALA A 221 -13.89 26.39 -24.17
CA ALA A 221 -12.51 26.80 -24.42
C ALA A 221 -11.48 25.64 -24.28
N SER A 222 -11.88 24.55 -23.62
CA SER A 222 -11.03 23.41 -23.28
C SER A 222 -11.09 22.28 -24.31
N LEU A 223 -12.00 22.37 -25.29
CA LEU A 223 -12.28 21.33 -26.28
C LEU A 223 -11.02 20.87 -27.03
N SER A 224 -10.19 21.81 -27.46
CA SER A 224 -8.96 21.54 -28.19
C SER A 224 -7.88 20.86 -27.33
N GLY A 225 -7.90 21.06 -26.01
CA GLY A 225 -7.03 20.35 -25.06
C GLY A 225 -7.54 18.93 -24.75
N ILE A 226 -8.85 18.74 -24.71
CA ILE A 226 -9.51 17.44 -24.49
C ILE A 226 -9.30 16.52 -25.69
N LEU A 227 -9.39 17.02 -26.91
CA LEU A 227 -9.21 16.23 -28.14
C LEU A 227 -7.75 15.81 -28.41
N ARG A 228 -6.79 16.38 -27.68
CA ARG A 228 -5.37 15.95 -27.64
C ARG A 228 -5.08 15.05 -26.42
N GLY A 229 -6.13 14.80 -25.62
CA GLY A 229 -6.23 13.85 -24.51
C GLY A 229 -6.00 12.42 -24.94
#